data_AF-A0A1I8P379-F1
#
_entry.id   AF-A0A1I8P379-F1
#
_cell.length_a   1.000
_cell.length_b   1.000
_cell.length_c   1.000
_cell.angle_alpha   90.00
_cell.angle_beta   90.00
_cell.angle_gamma   90.00
#
_symmetry.space_group_name_H-M   'P 1'
#
loop_
_entity.id
_entity.type
_entity.pdbx_description
1 polymer ?
#
loop_
_entity_poly.entity_id
_entity_poly.type
_entity_poly.pdbx_seq_one_letter_code
_entity_poly.pdbx_strand_id
1 'polypeptide(L)'
;MDMLWWNDYKNIGFTIITNQLSVKSPREKCIAKLTDFEMNVRPLTPTLADIALRDLNETPERIQQDLHILREWIKKQRHLRARTSDQFLVAFLRRCHFSLEKTKKRIDNFFSYYNVFPEVFRNRSITSRIFDINRLGVHYYPEFPRCTDKSAILIARFGQFDPNRYNVREIFQFIMMAMEIISVENDYATVAGVSQILDLANITFENIKRFDRSIFERYWTWLEDCCPLRIKEVYVINAAKDIQFRIHMIKTLMKNQLAHPIRTVKSMEELYTHIPRSNLPEEYGGSNGHIGECVAYMEDLLHTYRQYFDEDTLYGCSEELRSGDIVSYEAEFGLNGSFRMLNFD
;
A
#
# COMPACT_ATOMS: atom_id res chain seq x y z
N MET A 1 -93.51 -8.17 20.44
CA MET A 1 -93.94 -8.56 19.09
C MET A 1 -92.76 -9.33 18.52
N ASP A 2 -92.98 -10.62 18.34
CA ASP A 2 -92.18 -11.62 17.60
C ASP A 2 -90.79 -12.01 18.16
N MET A 3 -90.63 -13.23 18.71
CA MET A 3 -90.45 -14.53 18.03
C MET A 3 -89.07 -14.62 17.35
N LEU A 4 -88.22 -15.67 17.40
CA LEU A 4 -88.29 -17.07 17.84
C LEU A 4 -86.94 -17.76 17.45
N TRP A 5 -86.52 -18.79 18.21
CA TRP A 5 -85.70 -20.00 17.83
C TRP A 5 -84.34 -19.86 17.09
N TRP A 6 -83.30 -20.70 17.21
CA TRP A 6 -82.72 -21.72 18.11
C TRP A 6 -81.37 -22.15 17.43
N ASN A 7 -80.53 -22.92 18.13
CA ASN A 7 -79.47 -23.83 17.60
C ASN A 7 -78.13 -23.24 17.10
N ASP A 8 -76.99 -23.93 17.17
CA ASP A 8 -76.45 -25.01 18.04
C ASP A 8 -75.02 -25.32 17.52
N TYR A 9 -74.14 -25.74 18.43
CA TYR A 9 -72.97 -26.63 18.29
C TYR A 9 -71.87 -26.52 17.19
N LYS A 10 -70.62 -26.50 17.70
CA LYS A 10 -69.41 -27.29 17.33
C LYS A 10 -68.78 -27.17 15.94
N ASN A 11 -67.47 -26.86 15.92
CA ASN A 11 -66.33 -27.60 15.30
C ASN A 11 -65.10 -26.68 15.26
N ILE A 12 -64.08 -26.83 16.11
CA ILE A 12 -62.87 -27.69 15.97
C ILE A 12 -62.26 -27.67 14.55
N GLY A 13 -61.11 -27.02 14.41
CA GLY A 13 -60.30 -26.98 13.19
C GLY A 13 -58.83 -26.70 13.48
N PHE A 14 -58.02 -27.73 13.32
CA PHE A 14 -56.56 -27.86 13.47
C PHE A 14 -55.70 -26.67 13.00
N THR A 15 -54.73 -26.25 13.84
CA THR A 15 -53.56 -25.47 13.40
C THR A 15 -52.46 -26.42 12.90
N ILE A 16 -52.20 -26.40 11.60
CA ILE A 16 -51.06 -27.09 10.99
C ILE A 16 -49.83 -26.20 11.19
N ILE A 17 -48.86 -26.67 11.99
CA ILE A 17 -47.51 -26.09 12.06
C ILE A 17 -46.74 -26.60 10.84
N THR A 18 -46.59 -25.77 9.81
CA THR A 18 -45.68 -26.05 8.70
C THR A 18 -44.25 -25.72 9.13
N ASN A 19 -43.53 -26.75 9.57
CA ASN A 19 -42.09 -26.66 9.83
C ASN A 19 -41.35 -26.71 8.48
N GLN A 20 -41.16 -25.56 7.82
CA GLN A 20 -40.31 -25.46 6.63
C GLN A 20 -38.84 -25.37 7.06
N LEU A 21 -38.16 -26.52 7.11
CA LEU A 21 -36.70 -26.58 7.08
C LEU A 21 -36.24 -26.20 5.66
N SER A 22 -35.77 -24.96 5.48
CA SER A 22 -35.18 -24.54 4.20
C SER A 22 -33.85 -25.27 4.00
N VAL A 23 -33.79 -26.11 2.97
CA VAL A 23 -32.55 -26.78 2.57
C VAL A 23 -31.67 -25.75 1.87
N LYS A 24 -30.74 -25.14 2.62
CA LYS A 24 -29.73 -24.22 2.07
C LYS A 24 -28.99 -24.89 0.91
N SER A 25 -28.87 -24.18 -0.21
CA SER A 25 -28.13 -24.62 -1.39
C SER A 25 -26.64 -24.89 -1.07
N PRO A 26 -25.92 -25.68 -1.88
CA PRO A 26 -24.47 -25.87 -1.69
C PRO A 26 -23.68 -24.56 -1.64
N ARG A 27 -24.12 -23.54 -2.39
CA ARG A 27 -23.53 -22.20 -2.39
C ARG A 27 -23.76 -21.47 -1.06
N GLU A 28 -24.98 -21.51 -0.53
CA GLU A 28 -25.30 -20.93 0.79
C GLU A 28 -24.64 -21.68 1.95
N LYS A 29 -24.43 -23.00 1.81
CA LYS A 29 -23.67 -23.82 2.77
C LYS A 29 -22.18 -23.51 2.71
N CYS A 30 -21.61 -23.23 1.53
CA CYS A 30 -20.24 -22.71 1.41
C CYS A 30 -20.10 -21.33 2.03
N ILE A 31 -21.04 -20.41 1.76
CA ILE A 31 -21.05 -19.06 2.35
C ILE A 31 -21.17 -19.15 3.88
N ALA A 32 -22.08 -19.97 4.40
CA ALA A 32 -22.25 -20.18 5.84
C ALA A 32 -21.06 -20.89 6.51
N LYS A 33 -20.24 -21.65 5.78
CA LYS A 33 -18.98 -22.22 6.29
C LYS A 33 -17.81 -21.24 6.22
N LEU A 34 -17.90 -20.22 5.36
CA LEU A 34 -16.89 -19.16 5.26
C LEU A 34 -17.09 -18.11 6.36
N THR A 35 -18.33 -17.91 6.84
CA THR A 35 -18.68 -16.98 7.92
C THR A 35 -18.15 -17.35 9.30
N ASP A 36 -17.64 -18.57 9.49
CA ASP A 36 -17.11 -19.06 10.78
C ASP A 36 -15.62 -18.72 11.02
N PHE A 37 -14.94 -18.10 10.05
CA PHE A 37 -13.64 -17.47 10.30
C PHE A 37 -13.87 -16.00 10.65
N GLU A 38 -13.62 -15.66 11.92
CA GLU A 38 -13.61 -14.27 12.37
C GLU A 38 -12.51 -13.52 11.60
N MET A 39 -12.95 -12.63 10.72
CA MET A 39 -12.07 -11.80 9.91
C MET A 39 -11.39 -10.77 10.82
N ASN A 40 -10.07 -10.76 10.85
CA ASN A 40 -9.28 -9.83 11.66
C ASN A 40 -8.85 -8.62 10.82
N VAL A 41 -9.83 -7.85 10.33
CA VAL A 41 -9.62 -6.59 9.62
C VAL A 41 -10.14 -5.45 10.48
N ARG A 42 -9.33 -4.41 10.67
CA ARG A 42 -9.76 -3.22 11.42
C ARG A 42 -11.00 -2.58 10.76
N PRO A 43 -12.03 -2.22 11.55
CA PRO A 43 -13.19 -1.53 11.01
C PRO A 43 -12.82 -0.13 10.53
N LEU A 44 -13.31 0.25 9.35
CA LEU A 44 -13.16 1.58 8.80
C LEU A 44 -14.11 2.57 9.50
N THR A 45 -13.66 3.83 9.67
CA THR A 45 -14.54 4.92 10.10
C THR A 45 -15.66 5.16 9.09
N PRO A 46 -16.83 5.68 9.52
CA PRO A 46 -17.86 6.36 8.74
C PRO A 46 -17.55 6.64 7.26
N THR A 47 -16.88 7.78 7.15
CA THR A 47 -16.44 8.43 5.92
C THR A 47 -15.52 7.55 5.08
N LEU A 48 -14.63 6.79 5.71
CA LEU A 48 -13.67 5.96 5.00
C LEU A 48 -14.32 4.71 4.42
N ALA A 49 -15.31 4.13 5.11
CA ALA A 49 -16.12 3.04 4.60
C ALA A 49 -16.92 3.48 3.35
N ASP A 50 -17.50 4.69 3.38
CA ASP A 50 -18.21 5.26 2.21
C ASP A 50 -17.27 5.44 1.01
N ILE A 51 -16.04 5.93 1.24
CA ILE A 51 -15.02 6.06 0.18
C ILE A 51 -14.60 4.68 -0.33
N ALA A 52 -14.35 3.71 0.56
CA ALA A 52 -13.95 2.36 0.19
C ALA A 52 -15.03 1.66 -0.66
N LEU A 53 -16.30 1.83 -0.29
CA LEU A 53 -17.43 1.32 -1.06
C LEU A 53 -17.50 1.98 -2.45
N ARG A 54 -17.51 3.32 -2.49
CA ARG A 54 -17.69 4.11 -3.72
C ARG A 54 -16.54 3.96 -4.71
N ASP A 55 -15.30 4.03 -4.22
CA ASP A 55 -14.11 4.16 -5.07
C ASP A 55 -13.35 2.84 -5.26
N LEU A 56 -13.50 1.89 -4.33
CA LEU A 56 -12.77 0.61 -4.36
C LEU A 56 -13.68 -0.61 -4.52
N ASN A 57 -15.00 -0.45 -4.38
CA ASN A 57 -15.98 -1.54 -4.34
C ASN A 57 -15.77 -2.50 -3.16
N GLU A 58 -15.32 -1.97 -2.02
CA GLU A 58 -15.14 -2.72 -0.76
C GLU A 58 -16.47 -2.92 -0.05
N THR A 59 -16.86 -4.17 0.20
CA THR A 59 -17.98 -4.52 1.09
C THR A 59 -17.54 -5.61 2.07
N PRO A 60 -18.15 -5.72 3.26
CA PRO A 60 -17.80 -6.76 4.25
C PRO A 60 -17.82 -8.19 3.67
N GLU A 61 -18.85 -8.52 2.88
CA GLU A 61 -19.01 -9.83 2.26
C GLU A 61 -17.89 -10.12 1.26
N ARG A 62 -17.50 -9.09 0.49
CA ARG A 62 -16.47 -9.21 -0.52
C ARG A 62 -15.09 -9.36 0.08
N ILE A 63 -14.78 -8.65 1.17
CA ILE A 63 -13.50 -8.81 1.87
C ILE A 63 -13.31 -10.27 2.27
N GLN A 64 -14.30 -10.88 2.94
CA GLN A 64 -14.21 -12.27 3.38
C GLN A 64 -14.02 -13.24 2.20
N GLN A 65 -14.82 -13.07 1.13
CA GLN A 65 -14.74 -13.92 -0.05
C GLN A 65 -13.37 -13.80 -0.76
N ASP A 66 -12.90 -12.56 -0.98
CA ASP A 66 -11.67 -12.31 -1.72
C ASP A 66 -10.43 -12.73 -0.91
N LEU A 67 -10.43 -12.54 0.43
CA LEU A 67 -9.40 -13.08 1.31
C LEU A 67 -9.28 -14.61 1.21
N HIS A 68 -10.41 -15.32 1.19
CA HIS A 68 -10.41 -16.76 0.99
C HIS A 68 -9.84 -17.15 -0.38
N ILE A 69 -10.29 -16.49 -1.46
CA ILE A 69 -9.80 -16.75 -2.82
C ILE A 69 -8.29 -16.53 -2.92
N LEU A 70 -7.78 -15.44 -2.34
CA LEU A 70 -6.34 -15.13 -2.36
C LEU A 70 -5.53 -16.20 -1.62
N ARG A 71 -5.97 -16.64 -0.44
CA ARG A 71 -5.29 -17.71 0.30
C ARG A 71 -5.24 -19.02 -0.47
N GLU A 72 -6.37 -19.42 -1.05
CA GLU A 72 -6.43 -20.64 -1.85
C GLU A 72 -5.59 -20.54 -3.14
N TRP A 73 -5.52 -19.35 -3.73
CA TRP A 73 -4.63 -19.10 -4.86
C TRP A 73 -3.16 -19.18 -4.46
N ILE A 74 -2.75 -18.50 -3.37
CA ILE A 74 -1.37 -18.53 -2.84
C ILE A 74 -0.92 -19.97 -2.57
N LYS A 75 -1.75 -20.77 -1.89
CA LYS A 75 -1.45 -22.19 -1.60
C LYS A 75 -1.17 -23.03 -2.85
N LYS A 76 -1.75 -22.67 -4.00
CA LYS A 76 -1.58 -23.37 -5.28
C LYS A 76 -0.34 -22.92 -6.06
N GLN A 77 0.29 -21.80 -5.66
CA GLN A 77 1.48 -21.29 -6.33
C GLN A 77 2.71 -22.01 -5.78
N ARG A 78 3.40 -22.78 -6.64
CA ARG A 78 4.61 -23.53 -6.22
C ARG A 78 5.82 -22.63 -6.00
N HIS A 79 5.91 -21.52 -6.75
CA HIS A 79 6.99 -20.56 -6.67
C HIS A 79 6.84 -19.56 -5.53
N LEU A 80 5.62 -19.31 -5.06
CA LEU A 80 5.32 -18.19 -4.17
C LEU A 80 5.06 -18.64 -2.73
N ARG A 81 5.83 -18.10 -1.80
CA ARG A 81 5.55 -18.14 -0.35
C ARG A 81 5.23 -16.74 0.13
N ALA A 82 3.96 -16.48 0.43
CA ALA A 82 3.46 -15.14 0.77
C ALA A 82 2.85 -15.09 2.17
N ARG A 83 2.91 -13.89 2.78
CA ARG A 83 2.14 -13.56 3.99
C ARG A 83 0.65 -13.53 3.67
N THR A 84 -0.17 -14.07 4.57
CA THR A 84 -1.63 -14.24 4.35
C THR A 84 -2.52 -13.67 5.45
N SER A 85 -1.96 -12.86 6.36
CA SER A 85 -2.72 -12.11 7.36
C SER A 85 -3.74 -11.19 6.70
N ASP A 86 -4.93 -11.07 7.29
CA ASP A 86 -6.08 -10.37 6.73
C ASP A 86 -5.73 -8.93 6.32
N GLN A 87 -5.19 -8.14 7.25
CA GLN A 87 -4.88 -6.72 7.03
C GLN A 87 -3.84 -6.51 5.91
N PHE A 88 -2.86 -7.43 5.78
CA PHE A 88 -1.89 -7.40 4.68
C PHE A 88 -2.58 -7.62 3.32
N LEU A 89 -3.38 -8.68 3.20
CA LEU A 89 -4.07 -8.98 1.94
C LEU A 89 -5.11 -7.92 1.57
N VAL A 90 -5.81 -7.33 2.56
CA VAL A 90 -6.73 -6.21 2.33
C VAL A 90 -6.02 -4.99 1.76
N ALA A 91 -4.81 -4.68 2.22
CA ALA A 91 -4.04 -3.56 1.66
C ALA A 91 -3.80 -3.71 0.14
N PHE A 92 -3.47 -4.93 -0.32
CA PHE A 92 -3.33 -5.23 -1.75
C PHE A 92 -4.68 -5.19 -2.49
N LEU A 93 -5.76 -5.71 -1.89
CA LEU A 93 -7.10 -5.61 -2.48
C LEU A 93 -7.50 -4.15 -2.69
N ARG A 94 -7.30 -3.29 -1.69
CA ARG A 94 -7.58 -1.85 -1.77
C ARG A 94 -6.75 -1.16 -2.85
N ARG A 95 -5.43 -1.43 -2.93
CA ARG A 95 -4.56 -0.94 -4.01
C ARG A 95 -5.10 -1.26 -5.40
N CYS A 96 -5.72 -2.43 -5.54
CA CYS A 96 -6.20 -2.97 -6.79
C CYS A 96 -7.70 -2.77 -7.01
N HIS A 97 -8.38 -1.94 -6.21
CA HIS A 97 -9.82 -1.69 -6.29
C HIS A 97 -10.63 -3.01 -6.30
N PHE A 98 -10.21 -3.96 -5.45
CA PHE A 98 -10.77 -5.30 -5.32
C PHE A 98 -10.77 -6.13 -6.63
N SER A 99 -9.91 -5.80 -7.58
CA SER A 99 -9.64 -6.65 -8.75
C SER A 99 -8.73 -7.80 -8.35
N LEU A 100 -9.29 -9.01 -8.21
CA LEU A 100 -8.54 -10.21 -7.81
C LEU A 100 -7.34 -10.47 -8.73
N GLU A 101 -7.49 -10.36 -10.05
CA GLU A 101 -6.38 -10.61 -10.99
C GLU A 101 -5.22 -9.62 -10.81
N LYS A 102 -5.53 -8.32 -10.66
CA LYS A 102 -4.50 -7.31 -10.37
C LYS A 102 -3.85 -7.53 -9.01
N THR A 103 -4.65 -7.94 -8.02
CA THR A 103 -4.19 -8.22 -6.65
C THR A 103 -3.21 -9.39 -6.62
N LYS A 104 -3.57 -10.51 -7.26
CA LYS A 104 -2.70 -11.68 -7.41
C LYS A 104 -1.37 -11.32 -8.06
N LYS A 105 -1.41 -10.61 -9.20
CA LYS A 105 -0.20 -10.14 -9.90
C LYS A 105 0.67 -9.27 -8.99
N ARG A 106 0.07 -8.35 -8.23
CA ARG A 106 0.81 -7.44 -7.35
C ARG A 106 1.44 -8.14 -6.14
N ILE A 107 0.74 -9.10 -5.53
CA ILE A 107 1.29 -9.94 -4.45
C ILE A 107 2.47 -10.75 -4.98
N ASP A 108 2.31 -11.37 -6.16
CA ASP A 108 3.37 -12.12 -6.81
C ASP A 108 4.60 -11.24 -7.08
N ASN A 109 4.39 -10.08 -7.72
CA ASN A 109 5.44 -9.09 -7.97
C ASN A 109 6.16 -8.69 -6.68
N PHE A 110 5.42 -8.40 -5.61
CA PHE A 110 5.98 -7.96 -4.33
C PHE A 110 7.02 -8.93 -3.77
N PHE A 111 6.70 -10.23 -3.73
CA PHE A 111 7.64 -11.24 -3.24
C PHE A 111 8.71 -11.62 -4.27
N SER A 112 8.42 -11.51 -5.56
CA SER A 112 9.40 -11.72 -6.64
C SER A 112 10.46 -10.63 -6.68
N TYR A 113 10.09 -9.40 -6.30
CA TYR A 113 10.99 -8.26 -6.25
C TYR A 113 12.13 -8.41 -5.24
N TYR A 114 12.00 -9.35 -4.29
CA TYR A 114 13.07 -9.69 -3.35
C TYR A 114 14.33 -10.20 -4.07
N ASN A 115 14.14 -10.88 -5.22
CA ASN A 115 15.23 -11.35 -6.07
C ASN A 115 15.79 -10.25 -6.97
N VAL A 116 14.96 -9.25 -7.30
CA VAL A 116 15.35 -8.12 -8.16
C VAL A 116 16.20 -7.13 -7.40
N PHE A 117 15.82 -6.79 -6.16
CA PHE A 117 16.52 -5.80 -5.34
C PHE A 117 17.03 -6.38 -4.01
N PRO A 118 17.88 -7.43 -4.06
CA PRO A 118 18.27 -8.19 -2.88
C PRO A 118 19.05 -7.35 -1.85
N GLU A 119 19.76 -6.32 -2.31
CA GLU A 119 20.53 -5.40 -1.45
C GLU A 119 19.63 -4.62 -0.46
N VAL A 120 18.35 -4.47 -0.81
CA VAL A 120 17.37 -3.74 0.00
C VAL A 120 16.39 -4.70 0.69
N PHE A 121 16.03 -5.82 0.04
CA PHE A 121 15.04 -6.77 0.56
C PHE A 121 15.61 -7.98 1.29
N ARG A 122 16.89 -8.35 1.12
CA ARG A 122 17.48 -9.43 1.92
C ARG A 122 17.78 -8.92 3.32
N ASN A 123 17.50 -9.78 4.31
CA ASN A 123 17.80 -9.55 5.73
C ASN A 123 17.19 -8.26 6.30
N ARG A 124 16.01 -7.84 5.81
CA ARG A 124 15.25 -6.75 6.43
C ARG A 124 14.96 -7.14 7.87
N SER A 125 15.55 -6.41 8.80
CA SER A 125 15.41 -6.64 10.23
C SER A 125 15.44 -5.30 10.94
N ILE A 126 14.64 -5.16 12.00
CA ILE A 126 14.56 -3.90 12.75
C ILE A 126 15.72 -3.84 13.75
N THR A 127 16.87 -3.44 13.23
CA THR A 127 18.11 -3.23 14.00
C THR A 127 18.17 -1.84 14.62
N SER A 128 19.13 -1.60 15.53
CA SER A 128 19.41 -0.25 16.05
C SER A 128 19.68 0.76 14.94
N ARG A 129 20.28 0.31 13.82
CA ARG A 129 20.55 1.13 12.65
C ARG A 129 19.29 1.66 11.98
N ILE A 130 18.22 0.86 11.94
CA ILE A 130 16.91 1.29 11.41
C ILE A 130 16.29 2.36 12.32
N PHE A 131 16.39 2.21 13.64
CA PHE A 131 15.96 3.25 14.57
C PHE A 131 16.76 4.54 14.40
N ASP A 132 18.08 4.46 14.22
CA ASP A 132 18.91 5.64 13.98
C ASP A 132 18.50 6.37 12.70
N ILE A 133 18.16 5.63 11.63
CA ILE A 133 17.66 6.22 10.37
C ILE A 133 16.29 6.87 10.58
N ASN A 134 15.36 6.21 11.30
CA ASN A 134 14.06 6.80 11.64
C ASN A 134 14.22 8.15 12.35
N ARG A 135 15.13 8.22 13.32
CA ARG A 135 15.40 9.43 14.13
C ARG A 135 16.01 10.59 13.34
N LEU A 136 16.53 10.35 12.13
CA LEU A 136 16.92 11.44 11.22
C LEU A 136 15.71 12.22 10.70
N GLY A 137 14.49 11.65 10.80
CA GLY A 137 13.28 12.24 10.22
C GLY A 137 13.36 12.31 8.70
N VAL A 138 13.95 11.31 8.05
CA VAL A 138 14.02 11.22 6.57
C VAL A 138 12.66 10.95 5.94
N HIS A 139 11.70 10.48 6.73
CA HIS A 139 10.33 10.22 6.29
C HIS A 139 9.33 10.59 7.39
N TYR A 140 8.19 11.13 6.97
CA TYR A 140 7.07 11.55 7.82
C TYR A 140 5.84 10.71 7.47
N TYR A 141 5.30 10.06 8.50
CA TYR A 141 4.03 9.33 8.45
C TYR A 141 3.18 9.76 9.63
N PRO A 142 2.09 10.54 9.42
CA PRO A 142 1.24 10.94 10.52
C PRO A 142 0.47 9.72 11.04
N GLU A 143 0.46 9.55 12.36
CA GLU A 143 -0.27 8.49 13.08
C GLU A 143 -1.75 8.46 12.68
N PHE A 144 -2.36 9.65 12.58
CA PHE A 144 -3.73 9.80 12.11
C PHE A 144 -3.79 10.87 11.03
N PRO A 145 -4.55 10.64 9.94
CA PRO A 145 -4.84 11.71 9.02
C PRO A 145 -5.80 12.67 9.69
N ARG A 146 -5.31 13.86 10.07
CA ARG A 146 -6.13 15.08 9.92
C ARG A 146 -6.09 15.54 8.46
N CYS A 147 -6.11 14.59 7.54
CA CYS A 147 -6.12 14.86 6.12
C CYS A 147 -7.58 14.81 5.67
N THR A 148 -8.00 15.82 4.91
CA THR A 148 -9.27 15.82 4.17
C THR A 148 -9.45 14.52 3.40
N ASP A 149 -10.70 14.14 3.10
CA ASP A 149 -11.22 13.01 2.29
C ASP A 149 -10.48 12.63 0.98
N LYS A 150 -9.41 13.36 0.63
CA LYS A 150 -8.64 13.23 -0.60
C LYS A 150 -7.50 12.20 -0.54
N SER A 151 -6.62 12.24 0.46
CA SER A 151 -5.42 11.37 0.53
C SER A 151 -4.67 11.53 1.85
N ALA A 152 -3.98 10.48 2.29
CA ALA A 152 -2.94 10.58 3.31
C ALA A 152 -1.74 11.41 2.80
N ILE A 153 -1.00 12.04 3.71
CA ILE A 153 0.22 12.79 3.39
C ILE A 153 1.45 11.99 3.84
N LEU A 154 2.43 11.89 2.95
CA LEU A 154 3.76 11.35 3.24
C LEU A 154 4.79 12.42 2.86
N ILE A 155 5.76 12.71 3.73
CA ILE A 155 6.83 13.67 3.42
C ILE A 155 8.18 12.95 3.47
N ALA A 156 8.92 12.98 2.38
CA ALA A 156 10.29 12.47 2.31
C ALA A 156 11.28 13.64 2.34
N ARG A 157 12.20 13.61 3.30
CA ARG A 157 13.19 14.67 3.58
C ARG A 157 14.60 14.12 3.38
N PHE A 158 14.99 13.90 2.13
CA PHE A 158 16.28 13.27 1.81
C PHE A 158 17.51 14.09 2.23
N GLY A 159 17.36 15.41 2.44
CA GLY A 159 18.47 16.26 2.92
C GLY A 159 18.84 16.09 4.39
N GLN A 160 18.21 15.16 5.11
CA GLN A 160 18.42 14.97 6.55
C GLN A 160 19.46 13.89 6.88
N PHE A 161 19.81 13.02 5.93
CA PHE A 161 20.86 12.03 6.15
C PHE A 161 22.20 12.52 5.60
N ASP A 162 23.28 12.20 6.31
CA ASP A 162 24.65 12.43 5.84
C ASP A 162 25.09 11.25 4.95
N PRO A 163 25.36 11.46 3.64
CA PRO A 163 25.75 10.39 2.72
C PRO A 163 27.14 9.81 3.01
N ASN A 164 27.93 10.43 3.89
CA ASN A 164 29.20 9.86 4.35
C ASN A 164 29.02 8.92 5.55
N ARG A 165 27.87 9.01 6.25
CA ARG A 165 27.53 8.19 7.41
C ARG A 165 26.50 7.11 7.12
N TYR A 166 25.63 7.32 6.13
CA TYR A 166 24.55 6.41 5.76
C TYR A 166 24.61 6.07 4.28
N ASN A 167 24.49 4.79 3.96
CA ASN A 167 24.35 4.34 2.58
C ASN A 167 22.92 4.62 2.11
N VAL A 168 22.75 5.17 0.91
CA VAL A 168 21.42 5.44 0.34
C VAL A 168 20.54 4.19 0.27
N ARG A 169 21.13 2.99 0.13
CA ARG A 169 20.41 1.71 0.18
C ARG A 169 19.77 1.45 1.54
N GLU A 170 20.45 1.80 2.63
CA GLU A 170 19.88 1.68 3.99
C GLU A 170 18.68 2.63 4.15
N ILE A 171 18.77 3.83 3.58
CA ILE A 171 17.67 4.80 3.58
C ILE A 171 16.46 4.25 2.82
N PHE A 172 16.65 3.71 1.60
CA PHE A 172 15.57 3.09 0.84
C PHE A 172 15.01 1.84 1.52
N GLN A 173 15.85 1.01 2.14
CA GLN A 173 15.39 -0.12 2.94
C GLN A 173 14.44 0.33 4.05
N PHE A 174 14.83 1.33 4.84
CA PHE A 174 13.96 1.89 5.87
C PHE A 174 12.65 2.44 5.28
N ILE A 175 12.72 3.26 4.21
CA ILE A 175 11.53 3.86 3.59
C ILE A 175 10.56 2.77 3.12
N MET A 176 11.05 1.72 2.48
CA MET A 176 10.22 0.64 1.94
C MET A 176 9.60 -0.20 3.07
N MET A 177 10.36 -0.47 4.14
CA MET A 177 9.83 -1.11 5.35
C MET A 177 8.74 -0.25 6.00
N ALA A 178 8.97 1.06 6.14
CA ALA A 178 8.00 1.98 6.73
C ALA A 178 6.73 2.09 5.88
N MET A 179 6.85 2.17 4.55
CA MET A 179 5.68 2.14 3.65
C MET A 179 4.90 0.83 3.74
N GLU A 180 5.59 -0.30 3.92
CA GLU A 180 4.93 -1.59 4.13
C GLU A 180 4.16 -1.62 5.46
N ILE A 181 4.77 -1.19 6.57
CA ILE A 181 4.08 -1.06 7.85
C ILE A 181 2.84 -0.17 7.70
N ILE A 182 2.99 1.00 7.09
CA ILE A 182 1.90 1.97 6.92
C ILE A 182 0.79 1.43 6.04
N SER A 183 1.09 0.54 5.09
CA SER A 183 0.05 -0.14 4.32
C SER A 183 -0.82 -1.09 5.15
N VAL A 184 -0.30 -1.59 6.26
CA VAL A 184 -1.04 -2.45 7.19
C VAL A 184 -1.70 -1.62 8.28
N GLU A 185 -1.02 -0.57 8.74
CA GLU A 185 -1.43 0.24 9.90
C GLU A 185 -2.37 1.39 9.57
N ASN A 186 -2.28 1.95 8.37
CA ASN A 186 -3.01 3.17 8.02
C ASN A 186 -4.07 2.89 6.95
N ASP A 187 -5.28 2.58 7.41
CA ASP A 187 -6.44 2.33 6.54
C ASP A 187 -6.73 3.52 5.61
N TYR A 188 -6.52 4.75 6.08
CA TYR A 188 -6.73 5.94 5.27
C TYR A 188 -5.76 6.00 4.07
N ALA A 189 -4.49 5.67 4.28
CA ALA A 189 -3.48 5.62 3.22
C ALA A 189 -3.81 4.55 2.18
N THR A 190 -4.33 3.38 2.61
CA THR A 190 -4.73 2.32 1.67
C THR A 190 -6.02 2.64 0.91
N VAL A 191 -6.98 3.31 1.54
CA VAL A 191 -8.27 3.63 0.93
C VAL A 191 -8.22 4.90 0.10
N ALA A 192 -7.83 6.03 0.71
CA ALA A 192 -7.80 7.33 0.04
C ALA A 192 -6.58 7.51 -0.87
N GLY A 193 -5.55 6.68 -0.72
CA GLY A 193 -4.25 6.84 -1.37
C GLY A 193 -3.36 7.88 -0.67
N VAL A 194 -2.19 8.12 -1.24
CA VAL A 194 -1.13 8.96 -0.65
C VAL A 194 -0.75 10.08 -1.60
N SER A 195 -0.67 11.30 -1.09
CA SER A 195 0.01 12.42 -1.73
C SER A 195 1.38 12.57 -1.10
N GLN A 196 2.43 12.41 -1.91
CA GLN A 196 3.80 12.43 -1.43
C GLN A 196 4.41 13.81 -1.64
N ILE A 197 5.10 14.32 -0.62
CA ILE A 197 5.90 15.54 -0.70
C ILE A 197 7.37 15.14 -0.62
N LEU A 198 8.17 15.54 -1.60
CA LEU A 198 9.62 15.43 -1.60
C LEU A 198 10.18 16.80 -1.20
N ASP A 199 10.65 16.89 0.03
CA ASP A 199 11.36 18.06 0.52
C ASP A 199 12.84 17.94 0.22
N LEU A 200 13.32 18.83 -0.65
CA LEU A 200 14.71 18.88 -1.07
C LEU A 200 15.52 19.96 -0.35
N ALA A 201 14.98 20.52 0.74
CA ALA A 201 15.77 21.31 1.68
C ALA A 201 17.04 20.53 2.08
N ASN A 202 18.17 21.23 2.16
CA ASN A 202 19.50 20.70 2.48
C ASN A 202 20.09 19.69 1.47
N ILE A 203 19.43 19.43 0.35
CA ILE A 203 20.08 18.69 -0.75
C ILE A 203 21.04 19.63 -1.47
N THR A 204 22.30 19.23 -1.53
CA THR A 204 23.35 19.96 -2.27
C THR A 204 23.56 19.38 -3.66
N PHE A 205 24.25 20.12 -4.54
CA PHE A 205 24.66 19.60 -5.84
C PHE A 205 25.55 18.35 -5.74
N GLU A 206 26.35 18.21 -4.68
CA GLU A 206 27.15 17.02 -4.43
C GLU A 206 26.28 15.80 -4.08
N ASN A 207 25.20 15.99 -3.32
CA ASN A 207 24.21 14.93 -3.10
C ASN A 207 23.59 14.48 -4.43
N ILE A 208 23.25 15.42 -5.32
CA ILE A 208 22.68 15.11 -6.64
C ILE A 208 23.68 14.38 -7.54
N LYS A 209 24.98 14.69 -7.48
CA LYS A 209 26.01 13.93 -8.21
C LYS A 209 26.11 12.48 -7.75
N ARG A 210 25.88 12.22 -6.46
CA ARG A 210 25.85 10.89 -5.86
C ARG A 210 24.51 10.17 -6.06
N PHE A 211 23.56 10.78 -6.78
CA PHE A 211 22.29 10.15 -7.10
C PHE A 211 22.52 8.89 -7.93
N ASP A 212 22.13 7.76 -7.36
CA ASP A 212 22.14 6.48 -8.05
C ASP A 212 20.80 6.28 -8.75
N ARG A 213 20.82 6.46 -10.08
CA ARG A 213 19.64 6.28 -10.92
C ARG A 213 19.09 4.84 -10.85
N SER A 214 19.95 3.83 -10.76
CA SER A 214 19.51 2.44 -10.73
C SER A 214 18.73 2.12 -9.46
N ILE A 215 19.21 2.61 -8.32
CA ILE A 215 18.50 2.49 -7.03
C ILE A 215 17.14 3.19 -7.10
N PHE A 216 17.10 4.40 -7.66
CA PHE A 216 15.85 5.15 -7.76
C PHE A 216 14.84 4.50 -8.72
N GLU A 217 15.28 4.02 -9.88
CA GLU A 217 14.42 3.29 -10.82
C GLU A 217 13.85 2.01 -10.18
N ARG A 218 14.67 1.26 -9.45
CA ARG A 218 14.21 0.08 -8.70
C ARG A 218 13.19 0.43 -7.62
N TYR A 219 13.45 1.47 -6.83
CA TYR A 219 12.49 1.97 -5.85
C TYR A 219 11.16 2.37 -6.52
N TRP A 220 11.24 3.08 -7.65
CA TRP A 220 10.06 3.54 -8.38
C TRP A 220 9.24 2.37 -8.94
N THR A 221 9.89 1.38 -9.55
CA THR A 221 9.22 0.16 -9.99
C THR A 221 8.57 -0.58 -8.84
N TRP A 222 9.25 -0.71 -7.70
CA TRP A 222 8.62 -1.31 -6.53
C TRP A 222 7.36 -0.52 -6.10
N LEU A 223 7.44 0.80 -6.06
CA LEU A 223 6.33 1.68 -5.69
C LEU A 223 5.11 1.48 -6.60
N GLU A 224 5.34 1.32 -7.90
CA GLU A 224 4.27 1.19 -8.90
C GLU A 224 3.75 -0.23 -9.06
N ASP A 225 4.61 -1.25 -9.05
CA ASP A 225 4.23 -2.63 -9.41
C ASP A 225 4.08 -3.57 -8.23
N CYS A 226 4.63 -3.21 -7.06
CA CYS A 226 4.70 -4.08 -5.89
C CYS A 226 3.96 -3.49 -4.69
N CYS A 227 4.18 -2.20 -4.39
CA CYS A 227 3.70 -1.56 -3.18
C CYS A 227 2.16 -1.59 -3.08
N PRO A 228 1.60 -1.96 -1.91
CA PRO A 228 0.17 -1.91 -1.64
C PRO A 228 -0.35 -0.48 -1.38
N LEU A 229 0.50 0.53 -1.25
CA LEU A 229 0.06 1.92 -1.20
C LEU A 229 -0.10 2.51 -2.60
N ARG A 230 -1.12 3.35 -2.78
CA ARG A 230 -1.35 4.09 -4.02
C ARG A 230 -0.86 5.52 -3.89
N ILE A 231 0.24 5.85 -4.57
CA ILE A 231 0.64 7.23 -4.74
C ILE A 231 -0.26 7.88 -5.80
N LYS A 232 -0.91 8.98 -5.42
CA LYS A 232 -1.81 9.74 -6.30
C LYS A 232 -1.07 10.86 -7.03
N GLU A 233 -0.11 11.46 -6.35
CA GLU A 233 0.69 12.57 -6.86
C GLU A 233 1.90 12.82 -5.97
N VAL A 234 2.88 13.49 -6.57
CA VAL A 234 4.11 13.88 -5.88
C VAL A 234 4.33 15.39 -6.04
N TYR A 235 4.61 16.07 -4.95
CA TYR A 235 5.01 17.47 -4.89
C TYR A 235 6.48 17.58 -4.52
N VAL A 236 7.24 18.40 -5.23
CA VAL A 236 8.64 18.71 -4.92
C VAL A 236 8.70 20.14 -4.41
N ILE A 237 9.22 20.32 -3.19
CA ILE A 237 9.37 21.60 -2.51
C ILE A 237 10.83 21.88 -2.18
N ASN A 238 11.16 23.14 -1.88
CA ASN A 238 12.47 23.59 -1.40
C ASN A 238 13.67 23.19 -2.28
N ALA A 239 13.45 22.95 -3.57
CA ALA A 239 14.51 22.65 -4.52
C ALA A 239 15.23 23.95 -4.96
N ALA A 240 16.55 24.01 -4.78
CA ALA A 240 17.37 25.11 -5.31
C ALA A 240 17.27 25.18 -6.86
N LYS A 241 17.43 26.37 -7.45
CA LYS A 241 17.20 26.60 -8.89
C LYS A 241 18.01 25.68 -9.80
N ASP A 242 19.28 25.47 -9.46
CA ASP A 242 20.20 24.56 -10.16
C ASP A 242 19.78 23.09 -10.03
N ILE A 243 19.23 22.70 -8.88
CA ILE A 243 18.68 21.36 -8.62
C ILE A 243 17.37 21.13 -9.38
N GLN A 244 16.51 22.15 -9.50
CA GLN A 244 15.25 22.06 -10.26
C GLN A 244 15.50 21.63 -11.72
N PHE A 245 16.54 22.16 -12.36
CA PHE A 245 16.93 21.77 -13.71
C PHE A 245 17.29 20.27 -13.79
N ARG A 246 18.07 19.76 -12.84
CA ARG A 246 18.44 18.34 -12.76
C ARG A 246 17.21 17.45 -12.55
N ILE A 247 16.29 17.84 -11.67
CA ILE A 247 15.04 17.11 -11.42
C ILE A 247 14.19 17.05 -12.69
N HIS A 248 14.09 18.15 -13.42
CA HIS A 248 13.32 18.19 -14.66
C HIS A 248 13.87 17.20 -15.70
N MET A 249 15.20 17.08 -15.82
CA MET A 249 15.81 16.07 -16.68
C MET A 249 15.51 14.65 -16.21
N ILE A 250 15.64 14.35 -14.91
CA ILE A 250 15.33 13.03 -14.36
C ILE A 250 13.86 12.66 -14.62
N LYS A 251 12.93 13.58 -14.34
CA LYS A 251 11.49 13.41 -14.64
C LYS A 251 11.24 13.11 -16.12
N THR A 252 11.96 13.76 -17.02
CA THR A 252 11.81 13.58 -18.47
C THR A 252 12.30 12.20 -18.89
N LEU A 253 13.45 11.75 -18.37
CA LEU A 253 13.99 10.42 -18.63
C LEU A 253 13.09 9.31 -18.11
N MET A 254 12.38 9.56 -17.00
CA MET A 254 11.51 8.60 -16.35
C MET A 254 10.05 8.70 -16.77
N LYS A 255 9.69 9.60 -17.70
CA LYS A 255 8.28 9.92 -18.01
C LYS A 255 7.41 8.70 -18.31
N ASN A 256 7.96 7.68 -18.96
CA ASN A 256 7.23 6.45 -19.31
C ASN A 256 7.05 5.50 -18.11
N GLN A 257 7.75 5.72 -17.00
CA GLN A 257 7.67 4.95 -15.75
C GLN A 257 6.78 5.63 -14.70
N LEU A 258 6.47 6.92 -14.85
CA LEU A 258 5.66 7.66 -13.87
C LEU A 258 4.17 7.37 -14.09
N ALA A 259 3.50 6.69 -13.16
CA ALA A 259 2.05 6.46 -13.25
C ALA A 259 1.23 7.66 -12.74
N HIS A 260 1.88 8.62 -12.08
CA HIS A 260 1.26 9.78 -11.46
C HIS A 260 2.07 11.07 -11.64
N PRO A 261 1.43 12.25 -11.59
CA PRO A 261 2.11 13.51 -11.82
C PRO A 261 3.11 13.83 -10.71
N ILE A 262 4.30 14.32 -11.10
CA ILE A 262 5.27 14.92 -10.19
C ILE A 262 5.36 16.43 -10.48
N ARG A 263 4.87 17.25 -9.54
CA ARG A 263 4.81 18.71 -9.67
C ARG A 263 5.90 19.35 -8.83
N THR A 264 6.65 20.28 -9.40
CA THR A 264 7.58 21.12 -8.63
C THR A 264 6.88 22.42 -8.35
N VAL A 265 6.60 22.71 -7.08
CA VAL A 265 5.91 23.94 -6.67
C VAL A 265 6.94 25.03 -6.36
N LYS A 266 6.56 26.28 -6.60
CA LYS A 266 7.45 27.46 -6.45
C LYS A 266 7.46 28.01 -5.02
N SER A 267 6.43 27.71 -4.23
CA SER A 267 6.29 28.17 -2.85
C SER A 267 5.38 27.24 -2.05
N MET A 268 5.40 27.40 -0.72
CA MET A 268 4.44 26.74 0.16
C MET A 268 3.00 27.20 -0.10
N GLU A 269 2.78 28.47 -0.48
CA GLU A 269 1.46 28.96 -0.85
C GLU A 269 0.87 28.22 -2.07
N GLU A 270 1.71 27.89 -3.07
CA GLU A 270 1.29 27.04 -4.19
C GLU A 270 0.94 25.63 -3.72
N LEU A 271 1.75 25.04 -2.82
CA LEU A 271 1.44 23.74 -2.23
C LEU A 271 0.09 23.74 -1.51
N TYR A 272 -0.23 24.82 -0.78
CA TYR A 272 -1.48 24.93 -0.02
C TYR A 272 -2.73 24.96 -0.91
N THR A 273 -2.60 25.33 -2.20
CA THR A 273 -3.71 25.23 -3.16
C THR A 273 -4.06 23.78 -3.52
N HIS A 274 -3.13 22.85 -3.28
CA HIS A 274 -3.28 21.43 -3.57
C HIS A 274 -3.55 20.60 -2.32
N ILE A 275 -2.74 20.82 -1.28
CA ILE A 275 -2.84 20.14 0.01
C ILE A 275 -3.23 21.19 1.05
N PRO A 276 -4.41 21.07 1.68
CA PRO A 276 -4.82 22.02 2.71
C PRO A 276 -3.75 22.20 3.77
N ARG A 277 -3.42 23.45 4.09
CA ARG A 277 -2.37 23.81 5.04
C ARG A 277 -2.53 23.08 6.39
N SER A 278 -3.76 22.94 6.88
CA SER A 278 -4.08 22.21 8.11
C SER A 278 -3.69 20.73 8.11
N ASN A 279 -3.47 20.12 6.94
CA ASN A 279 -3.12 18.70 6.81
C ASN A 279 -1.60 18.46 6.93
N LEU A 280 -0.80 19.53 6.91
CA LEU A 280 0.66 19.49 7.04
C LEU A 280 1.06 19.69 8.50
N PRO A 281 2.24 19.22 8.92
CA PRO A 281 2.74 19.48 10.28
C PRO A 281 3.19 20.93 10.41
N GLU A 282 3.44 21.36 11.65
CA GLU A 282 3.77 22.76 11.96
C GLU A 282 5.05 23.26 11.27
N GLU A 283 6.03 22.38 11.03
CA GLU A 283 7.27 22.72 10.31
C GLU A 283 7.01 23.13 8.85
N TYR A 284 5.85 22.75 8.29
CA TYR A 284 5.38 23.20 6.98
C TYR A 284 4.20 24.18 7.12
N GLY A 285 4.10 24.85 8.26
CA GLY A 285 3.12 25.90 8.55
C GLY A 285 1.72 25.40 8.89
N GLY A 286 1.50 24.08 8.97
CA GLY A 286 0.18 23.49 9.23
C GLY A 286 -0.14 23.32 10.70
N SER A 287 -1.03 22.37 11.01
CA SER A 287 -1.50 22.07 12.37
C SER A 287 -1.75 20.57 12.59
N ASN A 288 -1.20 19.71 11.73
CA ASN A 288 -1.32 18.26 11.80
C ASN A 288 -0.15 17.62 12.58
N GLY A 289 0.11 18.13 13.78
CA GLY A 289 1.20 17.67 14.64
C GLY A 289 2.58 18.14 14.20
N HIS A 290 3.61 17.46 14.71
CA HIS A 290 5.01 17.77 14.45
C HIS A 290 5.77 16.58 13.86
N ILE A 291 6.89 16.87 13.19
CA ILE A 291 7.73 15.79 12.61
C ILE A 291 8.29 14.89 13.71
N GLY A 292 8.61 15.43 14.89
CA GLY A 292 9.09 14.65 16.03
C GLY A 292 8.08 13.61 16.53
N GLU A 293 6.79 13.92 16.50
CA GLU A 293 5.72 12.98 16.88
C GLU A 293 5.63 11.82 15.89
N CYS A 294 5.84 12.10 14.59
CA CYS A 294 5.83 11.06 13.57
C CYS A 294 7.06 10.13 13.66
N VAL A 295 8.21 10.68 14.06
CA VAL A 295 9.40 9.88 14.36
C VAL A 295 9.11 8.94 15.54
N ALA A 296 8.50 9.45 16.61
CA ALA A 296 8.13 8.64 17.78
C ALA A 296 7.09 7.56 17.41
N TYR A 297 6.06 7.92 16.65
CA TYR A 297 5.06 6.96 16.17
C TYR A 297 5.68 5.84 15.34
N MET A 298 6.54 6.18 14.38
CA MET A 298 7.24 5.16 13.60
C MET A 298 8.21 4.34 14.46
N GLU A 299 8.79 4.91 15.51
CA GLU A 299 9.61 4.17 16.48
C GLU A 299 8.80 3.11 17.22
N ASP A 300 7.59 3.44 17.69
CA ASP A 300 6.67 2.48 18.32
C ASP A 300 6.22 1.38 17.36
N LEU A 301 5.93 1.75 16.11
CA LEU A 301 5.61 0.79 15.05
C LEU A 301 6.79 -0.13 14.75
N LEU A 302 8.00 0.39 14.66
CA LEU A 302 9.21 -0.42 14.46
C LEU A 302 9.42 -1.41 15.61
N HIS A 303 9.10 -1.03 16.85
CA HIS A 303 9.10 -1.98 17.97
C HIS A 303 8.06 -3.09 17.78
N THR A 304 6.83 -2.71 17.41
CA THR A 304 5.70 -3.65 17.20
C THR A 304 5.96 -4.61 16.04
N TYR A 305 6.56 -4.13 14.95
CA TYR A 305 6.77 -4.89 13.72
C TYR A 305 8.09 -5.66 13.67
N ARG A 306 8.85 -5.76 14.77
CA ARG A 306 10.12 -6.50 14.76
C ARG A 306 9.93 -7.95 14.31
N GLN A 307 9.01 -8.67 14.95
CA GLN A 307 8.73 -10.06 14.56
C GLN A 307 8.20 -10.16 13.13
N TYR A 308 7.39 -9.18 12.70
CA TYR A 308 6.89 -9.13 11.33
C TYR A 308 8.04 -9.18 10.31
N PHE A 309 9.10 -8.38 10.48
CA PHE A 309 10.23 -8.41 9.55
C PHE A 309 11.19 -9.58 9.79
N ASP A 310 11.29 -10.10 11.02
CA ASP A 310 12.07 -11.34 11.26
C ASP A 310 11.47 -12.53 10.46
N GLU A 311 10.15 -12.55 10.29
CA GLU A 311 9.43 -13.53 9.47
C GLU A 311 9.63 -13.36 7.95
N ASP A 312 10.26 -12.27 7.46
CA ASP A 312 10.50 -12.08 6.01
C ASP A 312 11.27 -13.24 5.39
N THR A 313 12.14 -13.89 6.17
CA THR A 313 12.91 -15.08 5.78
C THR A 313 12.03 -16.30 5.44
N LEU A 314 10.76 -16.30 5.85
CA LEU A 314 9.77 -17.34 5.56
C LEU A 314 9.06 -17.12 4.21
N TYR A 315 9.21 -15.94 3.62
CA TYR A 315 8.51 -15.52 2.41
C TYR A 315 9.48 -15.26 1.25
N GLY A 316 8.93 -15.18 0.05
CA GLY A 316 9.69 -14.92 -1.17
C GLY A 316 9.17 -15.72 -2.36
N CYS A 317 9.94 -15.66 -3.44
CA CYS A 317 9.64 -16.32 -4.69
C CYS A 317 10.82 -17.17 -5.19
N SER A 318 10.54 -18.41 -5.58
CA SER A 318 11.47 -19.30 -6.28
C SER A 318 11.13 -19.33 -7.76
N GLU A 319 11.77 -18.47 -8.56
CA GLU A 319 11.47 -18.29 -9.99
C GLU A 319 11.58 -19.59 -10.81
N GLU A 320 12.46 -20.52 -10.42
CA GLU A 320 12.61 -21.84 -11.06
C GLU A 320 11.33 -22.70 -11.01
N LEU A 321 10.45 -22.45 -10.04
CA LEU A 321 9.20 -23.20 -9.85
C LEU A 321 8.00 -22.50 -10.50
N ARG A 322 8.19 -21.32 -11.11
CA ARG A 322 7.11 -20.54 -11.72
C ARG A 322 6.65 -21.24 -12.99
N SER A 323 5.34 -21.43 -13.11
CA SER A 323 4.73 -21.99 -14.32
C SER A 323 4.29 -20.85 -15.25
N GLY A 324 4.63 -20.93 -16.54
CA GLY A 324 4.33 -19.89 -17.53
C GLY A 324 5.52 -18.94 -17.79
N ASP A 325 5.28 -17.85 -18.51
CA ASP A 325 6.33 -16.89 -18.85
C ASP A 325 6.94 -16.24 -17.60
N ILE A 326 8.27 -16.29 -17.49
CA ILE A 326 9.02 -15.58 -16.46
C ILE A 326 8.93 -14.09 -16.83
N VAL A 327 8.22 -13.29 -16.03
CA VAL A 327 8.35 -11.83 -16.10
C VAL A 327 9.70 -11.48 -15.50
N SER A 328 10.74 -11.56 -16.32
CA SER A 328 12.08 -11.16 -15.93
C SER A 328 12.11 -9.65 -15.82
N TYR A 329 12.03 -9.14 -14.59
CA TYR A 329 12.34 -7.74 -14.29
C TYR A 329 13.77 -7.39 -14.75
N GLU A 330 14.70 -8.35 -14.75
CA GLU A 330 16.05 -8.15 -15.28
C GLU A 330 16.06 -7.79 -16.77
N ALA A 331 15.13 -8.31 -17.57
CA ALA A 331 15.00 -7.95 -18.97
C ALA A 331 14.49 -6.51 -19.17
N GLU A 332 13.67 -5.98 -18.25
CA GLU A 332 13.22 -4.58 -18.26
C GLU A 332 14.31 -3.59 -17.83
N PHE A 333 15.21 -3.97 -16.92
CA PHE A 333 16.29 -3.10 -16.43
C PHE A 333 17.64 -3.28 -17.16
N GLY A 334 17.82 -4.36 -17.94
CA GLY A 334 19.11 -4.78 -18.47
C GLY A 334 19.43 -4.38 -19.92
N LEU A 335 18.47 -4.01 -20.78
CA LEU A 335 18.73 -3.85 -22.22
C LEU A 335 17.90 -2.73 -22.87
N ASN A 336 18.19 -1.47 -22.53
CA ASN A 336 17.94 -0.34 -23.44
C ASN A 336 19.23 0.16 -24.09
N GLY A 337 20.12 -0.77 -24.44
CA GLY A 337 21.16 -0.57 -25.44
C GLY A 337 20.65 -1.07 -26.78
N SER A 338 20.37 -0.16 -27.71
CA SER A 338 20.02 -0.49 -29.10
C SER A 338 21.20 -1.23 -29.75
N PHE A 339 21.17 -2.56 -29.74
CA PHE A 339 21.98 -3.35 -30.67
C PHE A 339 21.29 -3.33 -32.02
N ARG A 340 21.64 -2.35 -32.86
CA ARG A 340 21.44 -2.48 -34.29
C ARG A 340 22.41 -3.57 -34.77
N MET A 341 21.87 -4.70 -35.21
CA MET A 341 22.65 -5.63 -36.03
C MET A 341 23.11 -4.87 -37.27
N LEU A 342 24.42 -4.72 -37.41
CA LEU A 342 25.06 -4.34 -38.67
C LEU A 342 25.10 -5.62 -39.52
N ASN A 343 24.23 -5.69 -40.52
CA ASN A 343 24.45 -6.62 -41.63
C ASN A 343 25.59 -6.03 -42.47
N PHE A 344 26.68 -6.78 -42.59
CA PHE A 344 27.69 -6.55 -43.62
C PHE A 344 27.29 -7.36 -44.85
N ASP A 345 27.06 -6.68 -45.97
CA ASP A 345 27.04 -7.28 -47.31
C ASP A 345 28.48 -7.40 -47.85
#